data_AF-A0A2N7W989-F1
#
_entry.id   AF-A0A2N7W989-F1
#
_cell.length_a   1.000
_cell.length_b   1.000
_cell.length_c   1.000
_cell.angle_alpha   90.00
_cell.angle_beta   90.00
_cell.angle_gamma   90.00
#
_symmetry.space_group_name_H-M   'P 1'
#
loop_
_entity.id
_entity.type
_entity.pdbx_description
1 polymer ?
#
loop_
_entity_poly.entity_id
_entity_poly.type
_entity_poly.pdbx_seq_one_letter_code
_entity_poly.pdbx_strand_id
1 'polypeptide(L)'
;MKHEEIVALAFSIADESMVELIRAHAVSLEPNLFGLVDENCHEVAALDIADPAIQEAFEWLSLRGMAELATDERGEVIRLKLDAS
;
A
#
# COMPACT_ATOMS: atom_id res chain seq x y z
N MET A 1 -18.82 10.28 -21.84
CA MET A 1 -17.98 10.61 -20.67
C MET A 1 -17.25 11.91 -20.95
N LYS A 2 -17.35 12.87 -20.04
CA LYS A 2 -16.56 14.11 -20.07
C LYS A 2 -15.11 13.79 -19.68
N HIS A 3 -14.16 14.65 -20.07
CA HIS A 3 -12.73 14.44 -19.78
C HIS A 3 -12.46 14.25 -18.28
N GLU A 4 -13.10 15.05 -17.43
CA GLU A 4 -12.98 14.97 -15.96
C GLU A 4 -13.43 13.61 -15.41
N GLU A 5 -14.48 13.02 -15.99
CA GLU A 5 -14.99 11.70 -15.58
C GLU A 5 -13.99 10.58 -15.96
N ILE A 6 -13.29 10.72 -17.09
CA ILE A 6 -12.23 9.79 -17.51
C ILE A 6 -11.05 9.86 -16.54
N VAL A 7 -10.63 11.07 -16.18
CA VAL A 7 -9.51 11.28 -15.27
C VAL A 7 -9.83 10.73 -13.88
N ALA A 8 -11.01 11.02 -13.34
CA ALA A 8 -11.44 10.48 -12.05
C ALA A 8 -11.47 8.94 -12.04
N LEU A 9 -11.98 8.33 -13.12
CA LEU A 9 -11.97 6.88 -13.27
C LEU A 9 -10.55 6.31 -13.33
N ALA A 10 -9.64 6.95 -14.08
CA ALA A 10 -8.25 6.50 -14.18
C ALA A 10 -7.55 6.51 -12.81
N PHE A 11 -7.78 7.55 -12.00
CA PHE A 11 -7.27 7.59 -10.62
C PHE A 11 -7.87 6.46 -9.79
N SER A 12 -9.20 6.26 -9.83
CA SER A 12 -9.85 5.17 -9.08
C SER A 12 -9.25 3.80 -9.41
N ILE A 13 -8.98 3.52 -10.69
CA ILE A 13 -8.38 2.26 -11.13
C ILE A 13 -6.94 2.14 -10.63
N ALA A 14 -6.17 3.22 -10.68
CA ALA A 14 -4.80 3.23 -10.17
C ALA A 14 -4.77 2.92 -8.66
N ASP A 15 -5.72 3.46 -7.89
CA ASP A 15 -5.76 3.23 -6.44
C ASP A 15 -6.07 1.80 -6.08
N GLU A 16 -7.07 1.23 -6.75
CA GLU A 16 -7.43 -0.16 -6.60
C GLU A 16 -6.22 -1.05 -6.94
N SER A 17 -5.53 -0.73 -8.04
CA SER A 17 -4.33 -1.47 -8.46
C SER A 17 -3.22 -1.39 -7.42
N MET A 18 -2.97 -0.22 -6.82
CA MET A 18 -1.94 -0.05 -5.80
C MET A 18 -2.32 -0.72 -4.47
N VAL A 19 -3.60 -0.71 -4.10
CA VAL A 19 -4.09 -1.46 -2.94
C VAL A 19 -3.89 -2.97 -3.15
N GLU A 20 -4.23 -3.48 -4.32
CA GLU A 20 -4.04 -4.90 -4.64
C GLU A 20 -2.56 -5.29 -4.67
N LEU A 21 -1.69 -4.37 -5.07
CA LEU A 21 -0.24 -4.58 -5.05
C LEU A 21 0.28 -4.73 -3.61
N ILE A 22 -0.14 -3.86 -2.68
CA ILE A 22 0.16 -4.05 -1.24
C ILE A 22 -0.37 -5.40 -0.74
N ARG A 23 -1.60 -5.76 -1.09
CA ARG A 23 -2.21 -7.03 -0.65
C ARG A 23 -1.49 -8.27 -1.20
N ALA A 24 -0.91 -8.17 -2.40
CA ALA A 24 -0.23 -9.27 -3.05
C ALA A 24 1.21 -9.45 -2.59
N HIS A 25 1.91 -8.35 -2.29
CA HIS A 25 3.34 -8.38 -1.97
C HIS A 25 3.63 -8.31 -0.47
N ALA A 26 2.78 -7.65 0.33
CA ALA A 26 2.99 -7.50 1.77
C ALA A 26 2.31 -8.61 2.58
N VAL A 27 2.70 -8.75 3.86
CA VAL A 27 2.14 -9.77 4.76
C VAL A 27 0.98 -9.19 5.54
N SER A 28 -0.23 -9.72 5.37
CA SER A 28 -1.40 -9.29 6.17
C SER A 28 -1.24 -9.70 7.63
N LEU A 29 -1.11 -8.71 8.52
CA LEU A 29 -1.05 -8.91 9.98
C LEU A 29 -2.43 -8.80 10.61
N GLU A 30 -3.20 -7.80 10.20
CA GLU A 30 -4.57 -7.51 10.62
C GLU A 30 -5.35 -6.94 9.42
N PRO A 31 -6.69 -6.78 9.50
CA PRO A 31 -7.41 -6.04 8.49
C PRO A 31 -6.79 -4.67 8.25
N ASN A 32 -6.39 -4.41 7.01
CA ASN A 32 -5.73 -3.17 6.57
C ASN A 32 -4.36 -2.89 7.21
N LEU A 33 -3.72 -3.85 7.87
CA LEU A 33 -2.36 -3.71 8.43
C LEU A 33 -1.42 -4.76 7.83
N PHE A 34 -0.33 -4.29 7.24
CA PHE A 34 0.56 -5.12 6.44
C PHE A 34 2.02 -4.97 6.87
N GLY A 35 2.67 -6.10 7.16
CA GLY A 35 4.10 -6.20 7.38
C GLY A 35 4.88 -6.22 6.06
N LEU A 36 6.12 -5.76 6.12
CA LEU A 36 6.98 -5.56 4.96
C LEU A 36 7.84 -6.80 4.67
N VAL A 37 8.08 -7.07 3.39
CA VAL A 37 9.02 -8.10 2.91
C VAL A 37 9.89 -7.55 1.80
N ASP A 38 11.06 -8.13 1.57
CA ASP A 38 11.91 -7.90 0.39
C ASP A 38 11.41 -8.70 -0.83
N GLU A 39 12.05 -8.52 -1.99
CA GLU A 39 11.75 -9.24 -3.25
C GLU A 39 11.91 -10.78 -3.15
N ASN A 40 12.56 -11.27 -2.09
CA ASN A 40 12.78 -12.69 -1.83
C ASN A 40 11.81 -13.24 -0.78
N CYS A 41 10.77 -12.48 -0.41
CA CYS A 41 9.79 -12.80 0.61
C CYS A 41 10.37 -12.91 2.04
N HIS A 42 11.50 -12.26 2.34
CA HIS A 42 12.01 -12.15 3.70
C HIS A 42 11.43 -10.93 4.40
N GLU A 43 10.99 -11.09 5.65
CA GLU A 43 10.49 -9.99 6.47
C GLU A 43 11.58 -8.92 6.69
N VAL A 44 11.20 -7.65 6.52
CA VAL A 44 12.09 -6.50 6.72
C VAL A 44 11.47 -5.47 7.65
N ALA A 45 12.30 -4.72 8.36
CA ALA A 45 11.85 -3.77 9.39
C ALA A 45 11.64 -2.34 8.89
N ALA A 46 12.01 -2.03 7.64
CA ALA A 46 11.94 -0.68 7.09
C ALA A 46 11.46 -0.69 5.64
N LEU A 47 10.69 0.33 5.25
CA LEU A 47 10.08 0.45 3.94
C LEU A 47 11.12 0.63 2.84
N ASP A 48 12.20 1.36 3.10
CA ASP A 48 13.25 1.65 2.12
C ASP A 48 13.99 0.40 1.59
N ILE A 49 13.91 -0.72 2.33
CA ILE A 49 14.46 -2.03 1.96
C ILE A 49 13.39 -3.07 1.60
N ALA A 50 12.10 -2.70 1.62
CA ALA A 50 11.02 -3.58 1.19
C ALA A 50 11.05 -3.82 -0.32
N ASP A 51 10.29 -4.80 -0.78
CA ASP A 51 10.00 -5.04 -2.20
C ASP A 51 9.65 -3.69 -2.88
N PRO A 52 10.33 -3.30 -3.97
CA PRO A 52 10.08 -2.04 -4.66
C PRO A 52 8.61 -1.81 -5.03
N ALA A 53 7.88 -2.89 -5.29
CA ALA A 53 6.46 -2.84 -5.57
C ALA A 53 5.69 -2.31 -4.33
N ILE A 54 6.03 -2.77 -3.13
CA ILE A 54 5.46 -2.26 -1.88
C ILE A 54 5.80 -0.78 -1.69
N GLN A 55 7.03 -0.38 -1.99
CA GLN A 55 7.48 1.02 -1.89
C GLN A 55 6.67 1.94 -2.81
N GLU A 56 6.55 1.58 -4.10
CA GLU A 56 5.82 2.36 -5.10
C GLU A 56 4.33 2.48 -4.75
N ALA A 57 3.70 1.35 -4.38
CA ALA A 57 2.30 1.35 -4.01
C ALA A 57 2.05 2.17 -2.73
N PHE A 58 2.93 2.08 -1.74
CA PHE A 58 2.85 2.91 -0.54
C PHE A 58 2.98 4.40 -0.88
N GLU A 59 3.96 4.79 -1.69
CA GLU A 59 4.16 6.20 -2.07
C GLU A 59 2.91 6.77 -2.74
N TRP A 60 2.35 6.05 -3.73
CA TRP A 60 1.12 6.45 -4.40
C TRP A 60 -0.05 6.64 -3.43
N LEU A 61 -0.29 5.64 -2.57
CA LEU A 61 -1.42 5.63 -1.65
C LEU A 61 -1.24 6.66 -0.53
N SER A 62 -0.01 6.89 -0.07
CA SER A 62 0.32 7.88 0.96
C SER A 62 0.09 9.30 0.48
N LEU A 63 0.53 9.64 -0.74
CA LEU A 63 0.30 10.95 -1.37
C LEU A 63 -1.20 11.30 -1.47
N ARG A 64 -2.03 10.26 -1.49
CA ARG A 64 -3.49 10.39 -1.55
C ARG A 64 -4.19 10.23 -0.21
N GLY A 65 -3.44 10.10 0.88
CA GLY A 65 -4.00 9.93 2.23
C GLY A 65 -4.69 8.59 2.46
N MET A 66 -4.42 7.57 1.63
CA MET A 66 -5.02 6.23 1.72
C MET A 66 -4.14 5.23 2.47
N ALA A 67 -2.89 5.57 2.75
CA ALA A 67 -1.96 4.75 3.51
C ALA A 67 -1.11 5.60 4.46
N GLU A 68 -0.68 5.00 5.56
CA GLU A 68 0.33 5.56 6.46
C GLU A 68 1.29 4.47 6.94
N LEU A 69 2.52 4.88 7.29
CA LEU A 69 3.43 4.04 8.04
C LEU A 69 3.07 4.10 9.52
N ALA A 70 3.02 2.93 10.13
CA ALA A 70 3.00 2.75 11.57
C ALA A 70 4.23 1.92 11.98
N THR A 71 4.41 1.73 13.28
CA THR A 71 5.51 0.94 13.83
C THR A 71 4.96 -0.04 14.84
N ASP A 72 5.47 -1.26 14.82
CA ASP A 72 5.21 -2.29 15.81
C ASP A 72 6.52 -2.82 16.44
N GLU A 73 6.46 -3.96 17.12
CA GLU A 73 7.61 -4.60 17.75
C GLU A 73 8.63 -5.21 16.75
N ARG A 74 8.26 -5.31 15.47
CA ARG A 74 9.04 -5.92 14.38
C ARG A 74 9.61 -4.88 13.41
N GLY A 75 9.00 -3.71 13.34
CA GLY A 75 9.50 -2.58 12.55
C GLY A 75 8.36 -1.74 11.98
N GLU A 76 8.59 -1.21 10.79
CA GLU A 76 7.60 -0.46 10.04
C GLU A 76 6.53 -1.40 9.44
N VAL A 77 5.29 -0.93 9.48
CA VAL A 77 4.13 -1.61 8.89
C VAL A 77 3.28 -0.60 8.13
N ILE A 78 2.64 -1.04 7.05
CA ILE A 78 1.72 -0.20 6.26
C ILE A 78 0.31 -0.38 6.80
N ARG A 79 -0.34 0.73 7.15
CA ARG A 79 -1.78 0.76 7.44
C ARG A 79 -2.54 1.41 6.29
N LEU A 80 -3.46 0.65 5.68
CA LEU A 80 -4.42 1.18 4.72
C LEU A 80 -5.59 1.86 5.46
N LYS A 81 -6.01 3.02 4.99
CA LYS A 81 -7.08 3.84 5.57
C LYS A 81 -8.43 3.63 4.89
N LEU A 82 -8.61 2.50 4.22
CA LEU A 82 -9.86 2.18 3.53
C LEU A 82 -10.99 2.11 4.56
N ASP A 83 -12.06 2.87 4.32
CA ASP A 83 -13.25 2.85 5.17
C ASP A 83 -13.74 1.40 5.30
N ALA A 84 -13.78 0.89 6.53
CA ALA A 84 -14.46 -0.37 6.83
C ALA A 84 -15.94 -0.18 6.47
N SER A 85 -16.31 -0.70 5.30
CA SER A 85 -17.70 -0.71 4.82
C SER A 85 -18.59 -1.56 5.72
#